data_AF-A0AA51H979-F1
#
_entry.id   AF-A0AA51H979-F1
#
_cell.length_a   1.000
_cell.length_b   1.000
_cell.length_c   1.000
_cell.angle_alpha   90.00
_cell.angle_beta   90.00
_cell.angle_gamma   90.00
#
_symmetry.space_group_name_H-M   'P 1'
#
loop_
_entity.id
_entity.type
_entity.pdbx_description
1 polymer ?
#
loop_
_entity_poly.entity_id
_entity_poly.type
_entity_poly.pdbx_seq_one_letter_code
_entity_poly.pdbx_strand_id
1 'polypeptide(L)'
;MEYSINKYNLIIRYDDESKEEYVTGFKEGSSIIYNKPNNINIGKNGKYVDNSIKGSIEFYLKTNSSSIKTLSRLERCQEIFTIQIVDAIGSGDVKVSGTNFKIVSKKNNTNWVINDFCEDYTMQVKSDFF
;
A
#
# COMPACT_ATOMS: atom_id res chain seq x y z
N MET A 1 10.76 -4.97 -2.50
CA MET A 1 10.18 -6.31 -2.75
C MET A 1 9.29 -6.21 -3.97
N GLU A 2 9.26 -7.25 -4.80
CA GLU A 2 8.51 -7.25 -6.07
C GLU A 2 7.53 -8.42 -6.07
N TYR A 3 6.26 -8.14 -6.37
CA TYR A 3 5.18 -9.12 -6.39
C TYR A 3 4.57 -9.18 -7.79
N SER A 4 4.75 -10.30 -8.48
CA SER A 4 4.18 -10.49 -9.82
C SER A 4 2.65 -10.50 -9.78
N ILE A 5 2.02 -9.73 -10.66
CA ILE A 5 0.55 -9.63 -10.78
C ILE A 5 -0.12 -10.97 -11.15
N ASN A 6 0.65 -11.95 -11.64
CA ASN A 6 0.15 -13.29 -11.96
C ASN A 6 -0.05 -14.14 -10.69
N LYS A 7 0.55 -13.74 -9.57
CA LYS A 7 0.55 -14.49 -8.30
C LYS A 7 -0.01 -13.69 -7.13
N TYR A 8 -0.15 -12.38 -7.29
CA TYR A 8 -0.54 -11.48 -6.22
C TYR A 8 -1.55 -10.46 -6.71
N ASN A 9 -2.48 -10.12 -5.83
CA ASN A 9 -3.47 -9.07 -6.00
C ASN A 9 -3.13 -7.89 -5.08
N LEU A 10 -3.59 -6.70 -5.48
CA LEU A 10 -3.58 -5.50 -4.64
C LEU A 10 -5.04 -5.15 -4.30
N ILE A 11 -5.33 -5.04 -3.01
CA ILE A 11 -6.66 -4.73 -2.48
C ILE A 11 -6.61 -3.36 -1.80
N ILE A 12 -7.63 -2.55 -2.05
CA ILE A 12 -7.88 -1.26 -1.38
C ILE A 12 -9.15 -1.39 -0.56
N ARG A 13 -9.11 -1.00 0.72
CA ARG A 13 -10.28 -1.01 1.61
C ARG A 13 -10.54 0.38 2.17
N TYR A 14 -11.80 0.82 2.12
CA TYR A 14 -12.20 2.12 2.66
C TYR A 14 -12.73 1.97 4.08
N ASP A 15 -12.23 2.82 4.98
CA ASP A 15 -12.54 2.74 6.41
C ASP A 15 -14.02 3.03 6.71
N ASP A 16 -14.67 3.90 5.94
CA ASP A 16 -16.05 4.32 6.20
C ASP A 16 -17.12 3.32 5.71
N GLU A 17 -16.80 2.41 4.79
CA GLU A 17 -17.83 1.62 4.09
C GLU A 17 -17.61 0.10 4.12
N SER A 18 -16.54 -0.41 4.74
CA SER A 18 -16.13 -1.82 4.65
C SER A 18 -16.06 -2.35 3.20
N LYS A 19 -15.93 -1.45 2.21
CA LYS A 19 -15.85 -1.82 0.81
C LYS A 19 -14.42 -2.20 0.48
N GLU A 20 -14.27 -3.35 -0.16
CA GLU A 20 -13.00 -3.82 -0.69
C GLU A 20 -13.02 -3.73 -2.22
N GLU A 21 -12.01 -3.09 -2.79
CA GLU A 21 -11.80 -3.02 -4.23
C GLU A 21 -10.49 -3.68 -4.61
N TYR A 22 -10.58 -4.65 -5.52
CA TYR A 22 -9.41 -5.21 -6.18
C TYR A 22 -8.90 -4.22 -7.22
N VAL A 23 -7.61 -3.93 -7.18
CA VAL A 23 -6.95 -3.24 -8.29
C VAL A 23 -6.84 -4.23 -9.45
N THR A 24 -7.43 -3.90 -10.58
CA THR A 24 -7.49 -4.76 -11.77
C THR A 24 -6.94 -4.03 -13.00
N GLY A 25 -6.75 -4.77 -14.09
CA GLY A 25 -6.26 -4.18 -15.35
C GLY A 25 -4.80 -3.76 -15.29
N PHE A 26 -3.97 -4.46 -14.50
CA PHE A 26 -2.52 -4.29 -14.52
C PHE A 26 -1.95 -4.43 -15.94
N LYS A 27 -0.88 -3.70 -16.22
CA LYS A 27 -0.12 -3.87 -17.46
C LYS A 27 0.48 -5.28 -17.50
N GLU A 28 0.38 -5.95 -18.64
CA GLU A 28 0.91 -7.31 -18.80
C GLU A 28 2.42 -7.35 -18.53
N GLY A 29 2.85 -8.38 -17.80
CA GLY A 29 4.25 -8.55 -17.37
C GLY A 29 4.73 -7.55 -16.31
N SER A 30 3.84 -6.72 -15.74
CA SER A 30 4.21 -5.82 -14.64
C SER A 30 4.17 -6.51 -13.28
N SER A 31 4.67 -5.80 -12.28
CA SER A 31 4.70 -6.22 -10.89
C SER A 31 4.21 -5.09 -9.99
N ILE A 32 3.77 -5.45 -8.79
CA ILE A 32 3.57 -4.53 -7.66
C ILE A 32 4.92 -4.41 -6.94
N ILE A 33 5.46 -3.20 -6.89
CA ILE A 33 6.76 -2.92 -6.28
C ILE A 33 6.52 -2.30 -4.91
N TYR A 34 6.91 -3.02 -3.85
CA TYR A 34 6.88 -2.52 -2.48
C TYR A 34 8.27 -2.04 -2.04
N ASN A 35 8.38 -0.76 -1.74
CA ASN A 35 9.57 -0.16 -1.16
C ASN A 35 9.35 0.00 0.34
N LYS A 36 9.86 -0.96 1.13
CA LYS A 36 9.79 -0.94 2.59
C LYS A 36 10.36 0.39 3.14
N PRO A 37 9.82 0.97 4.23
CA PRO A 37 10.43 2.16 4.82
C PRO A 37 11.80 1.75 5.38
N ASN A 38 12.82 2.57 5.18
CA ASN A 38 14.09 2.34 5.88
C ASN A 38 13.88 2.59 7.37
N ASN A 39 14.48 1.73 8.20
CA ASN A 39 14.30 1.73 9.65
C ASN A 39 14.34 3.14 10.23
N ILE A 40 13.32 3.43 11.02
CA ILE A 40 13.18 4.61 11.83
C ILE A 40 14.44 4.74 12.70
N ASN A 41 15.19 5.83 12.53
CA ASN A 41 16.19 6.19 13.52
C ASN A 41 15.47 6.66 14.78
N ILE A 42 15.36 5.77 15.77
CA ILE A 42 14.95 6.14 17.12
C ILE A 42 16.09 7.00 17.68
N GLY A 43 15.86 8.30 17.84
CA GLY A 43 16.84 9.18 18.47
C GLY A 43 17.14 8.70 19.90
N LYS A 44 18.29 9.09 20.44
CA LYS A 44 18.79 8.73 21.80
C LYS A 44 17.77 8.93 22.96
N ASN A 45 16.67 9.63 22.73
CA ASN A 45 15.63 9.95 23.71
C ASN A 45 14.26 9.34 23.38
N GLY A 46 14.18 8.32 22.51
CA GLY A 46 12.90 7.69 22.13
C GLY A 46 12.00 8.57 21.24
N LYS A 47 12.51 9.71 20.76
CA LYS A 47 11.80 10.58 19.80
C LYS A 47 12.16 10.18 18.39
N TYR A 48 11.13 10.01 17.55
CA TYR A 48 11.24 9.86 16.10
C TYR A 48 11.94 11.09 15.52
N VAL A 49 13.14 10.92 14.95
CA VAL A 49 13.94 12.05 14.43
C VAL A 49 13.63 12.33 12.96
N ASP A 50 12.94 11.42 12.26
CA ASP A 50 12.60 11.64 10.86
C ASP A 50 11.26 11.00 10.47
N ASN A 51 10.24 11.85 10.28
CA ASN A 51 8.93 11.47 9.73
C ASN A 51 8.94 11.43 8.19
N SER A 52 10.12 11.58 7.56
CA SER A 52 10.26 11.72 6.10
C SER A 52 10.38 10.39 5.35
N ILE A 53 10.64 9.27 6.01
CA ILE A 53 10.87 7.99 5.32
C ILE A 53 9.58 7.17 5.33
N LYS A 54 8.68 7.55 4.44
CA LYS A 54 7.46 6.80 4.12
C LYS A 54 7.82 5.79 3.05
N GLY A 55 7.46 4.53 3.20
CA GLY A 55 7.65 3.62 2.08
C GLY A 55 6.65 3.92 0.94
N SER A 56 6.80 3.20 -0.17
CA SER A 56 5.88 3.31 -1.31
C SER A 56 5.46 1.96 -1.92
N ILE A 57 4.25 1.89 -2.49
CA ILE A 57 3.83 0.82 -3.40
C ILE A 57 3.67 1.43 -4.79
N GLU A 58 4.39 0.90 -5.79
CA GLU A 58 4.30 1.34 -7.19
C GLU A 58 3.75 0.22 -8.07
N PHE A 59 2.83 0.53 -8.98
CA PHE A 59 2.26 -0.43 -9.92
C PHE A 59 1.78 0.25 -11.21
N TYR A 60 1.63 -0.56 -12.26
CA TYR A 60 1.29 -0.09 -13.60
C TYR A 60 -0.04 -0.65 -14.08
N LEU A 61 -0.92 0.24 -14.56
CA LEU A 61 -2.23 -0.11 -15.10
C LEU A 61 -2.29 0.14 -16.61
N LYS A 62 -3.12 -0.64 -17.31
CA LYS A 62 -3.56 -0.32 -18.67
C LYS A 62 -4.36 0.97 -18.65
N THR A 63 -4.28 1.76 -19.72
CA THR A 63 -4.98 3.06 -19.85
C THR A 63 -6.49 2.98 -19.69
N ASN A 64 -7.09 1.81 -19.91
CA ASN A 64 -8.50 1.52 -19.78
C ASN A 64 -8.87 0.67 -18.54
N SER A 65 -7.97 0.54 -17.56
CA SER A 65 -8.27 -0.18 -16.32
C SER A 65 -9.47 0.46 -15.60
N SER A 66 -10.41 -0.36 -15.15
CA SER A 66 -11.55 0.08 -14.33
C SER A 66 -11.13 0.73 -13.01
N SER A 67 -9.99 0.31 -12.46
CA SER A 67 -9.45 0.84 -11.20
C SER A 67 -8.92 2.27 -11.34
N ILE A 68 -8.64 2.77 -12.56
CA ILE A 68 -8.20 4.17 -12.77
C ILE A 68 -9.21 5.16 -12.21
N LYS A 69 -10.51 4.91 -12.39
CA LYS A 69 -11.57 5.81 -11.90
C LYS A 69 -11.53 5.91 -10.37
N THR A 70 -11.44 4.75 -9.71
CA THR A 70 -11.34 4.65 -8.25
C THR A 70 -10.08 5.34 -7.74
N LEU A 71 -8.92 5.00 -8.30
CA LEU A 71 -7.64 5.56 -7.85
C LEU A 71 -7.57 7.07 -8.08
N SER A 72 -8.15 7.58 -9.17
CA SER A 72 -8.25 9.02 -9.43
C SER A 72 -9.14 9.74 -8.41
N ARG A 73 -10.19 9.08 -7.91
CA ARG A 73 -11.04 9.62 -6.83
C ARG A 73 -10.24 9.71 -5.54
N LEU A 74 -9.57 8.62 -5.17
CA LEU A 74 -8.73 8.54 -3.97
C LEU A 74 -7.60 9.57 -3.97
N GLU A 75 -6.93 9.76 -5.11
CA GLU A 75 -5.90 10.79 -5.29
C GLU A 75 -6.42 12.20 -4.98
N ARG A 76 -7.65 12.52 -5.42
CA ARG A 76 -8.25 13.86 -5.23
C ARG A 76 -8.78 14.08 -3.83
N CYS A 77 -9.44 13.08 -3.25
CA CYS A 77 -10.09 13.22 -1.95
C CYS A 77 -9.10 13.12 -0.79
N GLN A 78 -7.90 12.57 -1.00
CA GLN A 78 -6.92 12.30 0.07
C GLN A 78 -7.54 11.52 1.25
N GLU A 79 -8.40 10.55 0.93
CA GLU A 79 -9.06 9.69 1.90
C GLU A 79 -8.08 8.73 2.55
N ILE A 80 -8.37 8.35 3.80
CA ILE A 80 -7.69 7.26 4.48
C ILE A 80 -8.27 5.95 3.96
N PHE A 81 -7.40 5.05 3.55
CA PHE A 81 -7.75 3.70 3.15
C PHE A 81 -6.64 2.74 3.57
N THR A 82 -7.00 1.46 3.64
CA THR A 82 -6.10 0.35 3.89
C THR A 82 -5.68 -0.28 2.57
N ILE A 83 -4.44 -0.75 2.47
CA ILE A 83 -3.92 -1.50 1.32
C ILE A 83 -3.45 -2.86 1.79
N GLN A 84 -3.67 -3.88 0.95
CA GLN A 84 -3.11 -5.21 1.13
C GLN A 84 -2.55 -5.76 -0.18
N ILE A 85 -1.38 -6.38 -0.11
CA ILE A 85 -0.87 -7.26 -1.16
C ILE A 85 -1.09 -8.69 -0.70
N VAL A 86 -1.93 -9.43 -1.41
CA VAL A 86 -2.34 -10.80 -1.08
C VAL A 86 -2.00 -11.75 -2.22
N ASP A 87 -1.87 -13.04 -1.92
CA ASP A 87 -1.75 -14.06 -2.97
C ASP A 87 -2.97 -14.09 -3.92
N ALA A 88 -2.83 -14.77 -5.05
CA ALA A 88 -3.85 -14.85 -6.11
C ALA A 88 -5.18 -15.47 -5.64
N ILE A 89 -5.19 -16.21 -4.53
CA ILE A 89 -6.36 -16.89 -3.97
C ILE A 89 -7.11 -15.96 -3.00
N GLY A 90 -6.48 -14.85 -2.59
CA GLY A 90 -7.11 -13.73 -1.90
C GLY A 90 -7.37 -13.94 -0.41
N SER A 91 -6.96 -15.06 0.20
CA SER A 91 -7.41 -15.44 1.55
C SER A 91 -6.36 -15.98 2.53
N GLY A 92 -5.07 -16.06 2.18
CA GLY A 92 -4.08 -16.67 3.09
C GLY A 92 -3.01 -15.71 3.58
N ASP A 93 -2.13 -15.33 2.68
CA ASP A 93 -0.88 -14.67 3.06
C ASP A 93 -0.85 -13.21 2.64
N VAL A 94 -1.26 -12.33 3.57
CA VAL A 94 -0.97 -10.90 3.42
C VAL A 94 0.55 -10.71 3.47
N LYS A 95 1.12 -10.22 2.36
CA LYS A 95 2.56 -9.93 2.27
C LYS A 95 2.92 -8.53 2.74
N VAL A 96 2.01 -7.58 2.53
CA VAL A 96 2.16 -6.17 2.89
C VAL A 96 0.79 -5.61 3.24
N SER A 97 0.72 -4.83 4.32
CA SER A 97 -0.46 -4.02 4.67
C SER A 97 -0.07 -2.67 5.24
N GLY A 98 -0.96 -1.68 5.14
CA GLY A 98 -0.82 -0.39 5.83
C GLY A 98 -2.12 0.40 5.83
N THR A 99 -2.11 1.60 6.42
CA THR A 99 -3.24 2.53 6.55
C THR A 99 -2.79 3.95 6.20
N ASN A 100 -3.72 4.91 6.10
CA ASN A 100 -3.43 6.34 5.94
C ASN A 100 -2.60 6.71 4.70
N PHE A 101 -2.79 5.97 3.61
CA PHE A 101 -2.01 6.16 2.41
C PHE A 101 -2.44 7.37 1.57
N LYS A 102 -1.50 7.86 0.75
CA LYS A 102 -1.75 8.83 -0.31
C LYS A 102 -1.46 8.22 -1.68
N ILE A 103 -2.43 8.28 -2.59
CA ILE A 103 -2.25 7.89 -3.99
C ILE A 103 -1.78 9.07 -4.83
N VAL A 104 -0.85 8.81 -5.74
CA VAL A 104 -0.37 9.73 -6.78
C VAL A 104 -0.34 9.00 -8.12
N SER A 105 -0.87 9.61 -9.16
CA SER A 105 -0.75 9.15 -10.54
C SER A 105 0.46 9.77 -11.24
N LYS A 106 1.11 8.98 -12.10
CA LYS A 106 2.24 9.37 -12.95
C LYS A 106 2.01 8.85 -14.37
N LYS A 107 2.75 9.39 -15.34
CA LYS A 107 2.75 8.94 -16.76
C LYS A 107 1.34 8.77 -17.32
N ASN A 108 0.54 9.84 -17.31
CA ASN A 108 -0.83 9.86 -17.84
C ASN A 108 -1.73 8.75 -17.26
N ASN A 109 -1.75 8.58 -15.93
CA ASN A 109 -2.59 7.62 -15.20
C ASN A 109 -2.30 6.13 -15.47
N THR A 110 -1.13 5.81 -15.99
CA THR A 110 -0.70 4.41 -16.22
C THR A 110 0.29 3.92 -15.17
N ASN A 111 0.89 4.82 -14.40
CA ASN A 111 1.74 4.50 -13.26
C ASN A 111 1.09 5.09 -12.00
N TRP A 112 0.95 4.28 -10.96
CA TRP A 112 0.33 4.66 -9.70
C TRP A 112 1.29 4.38 -8.56
N VAL A 113 1.44 5.39 -7.69
CA VAL A 113 2.28 5.31 -6.51
C VAL A 113 1.44 5.61 -5.29
N ILE A 114 1.42 4.66 -4.37
CA ILE A 114 0.83 4.80 -3.05
C ILE A 114 1.97 5.09 -2.07
N ASN A 115 1.99 6.30 -1.53
CA ASN A 115 2.95 6.74 -0.51
C ASN A 115 2.28 6.74 0.87
N ASP A 116 3.08 6.98 1.90
CA ASP A 116 2.62 7.33 3.25
C ASP A 116 2.31 6.16 4.21
N PHE A 117 2.84 4.96 3.95
CA PHE A 117 2.83 3.97 5.04
C PHE A 117 3.87 4.32 6.09
N CYS A 118 3.38 4.62 7.29
CA CYS A 118 4.02 4.15 8.49
C CYS A 118 3.58 2.69 8.66
N GLU A 119 4.50 1.72 8.76
CA GLU A 119 4.11 0.41 9.27
C GLU A 119 3.53 0.69 10.68
N ASP A 120 2.21 0.52 10.87
CA ASP A 120 1.61 0.49 12.20
C ASP A 120 2.21 -0.71 12.92
N TYR A 121 3.37 -0.51 13.56
CA TYR A 121 3.92 -1.43 14.53
C TYR A 121 2.98 -1.39 15.74
N THR A 122 1.88 -2.14 15.65
CA THR A 122 1.27 -2.70 16.85
C THR A 122 2.34 -3.57 17.51
N MET A 123 3.05 -3.01 18.48
CA MET A 123 3.85 -3.81 19.38
C MET A 123 2.92 -4.83 20.01
N GLN A 124 2.98 -6.08 19.59
CA GLN A 124 2.69 -7.17 20.53
C GLN A 124 3.74 -7.05 21.62
N VAL A 125 3.41 -6.30 22.67
CA VAL A 125 4.08 -6.44 23.95
C VAL A 125 3.82 -7.87 24.37
N LYS A 126 4.74 -8.79 24.06
CA LYS A 126 4.88 -9.99 24.86
C LYS A 126 5.25 -9.48 26.24
N SER A 127 4.23 -9.39 27.08
CA SER A 127 4.41 -9.18 28.49
C SER A 127 4.99 -10.48 29.05
N ASP A 128 6.30 -10.63 28.94
CA ASP A 128 7.03 -11.57 29.77
C ASP A 128 7.02 -10.97 31.19
N PHE A 129 5.94 -11.25 31.92
CA PHE A 129 5.94 -11.07 33.36
C PHE A 129 6.88 -12.12 33.95
N PHE A 130 7.96 -11.62 34.55
CA PHE A 130 8.86 -12.36 35.44
C PHE A 130 8.11 -12.98 36.62
#